data_AF-A0A9P7YYS5-F1
#
_entry.id   AF-A0A9P7YYS5-F1
#
_cell.length_a   1.000
_cell.length_b   1.000
_cell.length_c   1.000
_cell.angle_alpha   90.00
_cell.angle_beta   90.00
_cell.angle_gamma   90.00
#
_symmetry.space_group_name_H-M   'P 1'
#
loop_
_entity.id
_entity.type
_entity.pdbx_description
1 polymer ?
#
loop_
_entity_poly.entity_id
_entity_poly.type
_entity_poly.pdbx_seq_one_letter_code
_entity_poly.pdbx_strand_id
1 'polypeptide(L)'
;MALPDIADALQALSLSDPEHLLFYPGGENAWLWEKFNDIPRYLFRVFTPKSRGETNRIWTKSMDARDGNQNSRVDIFARESKEQVAGMLYRHLRWLPGPEDNLVSWTSSMLFALVYIFHLRANTRNGSAFDDISLCIVDTTEFPKEVFIRDMDLIRAYLQYNADLEGFKSLRSRDDYYFGEYLSQGALKIEDKCGIVSAQAIIDRGL
;
A
#
# COMPACT_ATOMS: atom_id res chain seq x y z
N MET A 1 -20.64 38.23 -13.57
CA MET A 1 -19.23 37.80 -13.64
C MET A 1 -18.88 37.30 -12.25
N ALA A 2 -19.16 36.02 -11.95
CA ALA A 2 -19.12 35.46 -10.58
C ALA A 2 -18.99 33.91 -10.61
N LEU A 3 -18.02 33.41 -11.38
CA LEU A 3 -17.75 31.98 -11.56
C LEU A 3 -16.34 31.52 -11.14
N PRO A 4 -15.27 32.35 -11.15
CA PRO A 4 -13.95 31.92 -10.70
C PRO A 4 -13.89 31.56 -9.20
N ASP A 5 -14.57 32.34 -8.34
CA ASP A 5 -14.50 32.17 -6.88
C ASP A 5 -15.06 30.84 -6.37
N ILE A 6 -16.01 30.22 -7.10
CA ILE A 6 -16.63 28.97 -6.65
C ILE A 6 -15.69 27.78 -6.91
N ALA A 7 -14.92 27.81 -8.00
CA ALA A 7 -13.94 26.76 -8.32
C ALA A 7 -12.79 26.78 -7.31
N ASP A 8 -12.28 27.98 -6.99
CA ASP A 8 -11.21 28.15 -6.00
C ASP A 8 -11.68 27.78 -4.58
N ALA A 9 -12.93 28.11 -4.22
CA ALA A 9 -13.53 27.71 -2.94
C ALA A 9 -13.79 26.20 -2.84
N LEU A 10 -14.18 25.52 -3.93
CA LEU A 10 -14.33 24.06 -3.97
C LEU A 10 -12.98 23.33 -3.91
N GLN A 11 -11.94 23.90 -4.51
CA GLN A 11 -10.59 23.38 -4.44
C GLN A 11 -9.97 23.56 -3.04
N ALA A 12 -10.31 24.66 -2.36
CA ALA A 12 -9.97 24.90 -0.95
C ALA A 12 -10.79 24.05 0.04
N LEU A 13 -11.99 23.58 -0.32
CA LEU A 13 -12.77 22.60 0.45
C LEU A 13 -12.20 21.16 0.33
N SER A 14 -11.33 20.91 -0.65
CA SER A 14 -10.64 19.64 -0.88
C SER A 14 -9.27 19.56 -0.18
N LEU A 15 -9.06 20.28 0.92
CA LEU A 15 -7.78 20.34 1.65
C LEU A 15 -7.52 19.14 2.57
N SER A 16 -8.52 18.29 2.84
CA SER A 16 -8.32 17.04 3.55
C SER A 16 -7.91 15.94 2.58
N ASP A 17 -6.88 15.16 2.94
CA ASP A 17 -6.60 13.92 2.23
C ASP A 17 -7.88 13.05 2.22
N PRO A 18 -8.26 12.48 1.07
CA PRO A 18 -9.41 11.58 1.03
C PRO A 18 -9.18 10.44 2.03
N GLU A 19 -10.24 10.00 2.73
CA GLU A 19 -10.12 8.94 3.74
C GLU A 19 -9.59 7.63 3.16
N HIS A 20 -9.77 7.43 1.86
CA HIS A 20 -9.22 6.32 1.10
C HIS A 20 -9.14 6.71 -0.38
N LEU A 21 -8.20 6.11 -1.11
CA LEU A 21 -8.21 6.11 -2.58
C LEU A 21 -8.54 4.69 -3.07
N LEU A 22 -9.61 4.56 -3.84
CA LEU A 22 -10.13 3.28 -4.33
C LEU A 22 -9.47 2.88 -5.64
N PHE A 23 -9.23 1.58 -5.83
CA PHE A 23 -8.89 1.02 -7.12
C PHE A 23 -10.14 0.92 -8.00
N TYR A 24 -10.13 1.55 -9.17
CA TYR A 24 -11.25 1.55 -10.10
C TYR A 24 -10.82 0.99 -11.47
N PRO A 25 -10.68 -0.34 -11.57
CA PRO A 25 -10.24 -0.97 -12.81
C PRO A 25 -11.32 -0.87 -13.90
N GLY A 26 -10.93 -0.37 -15.06
CA GLY A 26 -11.81 -0.21 -16.23
C GLY A 26 -11.29 -0.94 -17.48
N GLY A 27 -12.12 -1.00 -18.51
CA GLY A 27 -11.75 -1.55 -19.81
C GLY A 27 -11.27 -3.01 -19.74
N GLU A 28 -10.07 -3.27 -20.26
CA GLU A 28 -9.44 -4.60 -20.26
C GLU A 28 -9.20 -5.19 -18.85
N ASN A 29 -9.21 -4.34 -17.82
CA ASN A 29 -8.97 -4.75 -16.43
C ASN A 29 -10.26 -4.99 -15.63
N ALA A 30 -11.45 -4.94 -16.26
CA ALA A 30 -12.73 -5.12 -15.57
C ALA A 30 -12.87 -6.47 -14.84
N TRP A 31 -12.10 -7.50 -15.21
CA TRP A 31 -12.06 -8.78 -14.50
C TRP A 31 -11.60 -8.66 -13.03
N LEU A 32 -10.91 -7.57 -12.66
CA LEU A 32 -10.48 -7.31 -11.29
C LEU A 32 -11.63 -7.04 -10.32
N TRP A 33 -12.81 -6.63 -10.81
CA TRP A 33 -13.98 -6.40 -9.95
C TRP A 33 -14.36 -7.64 -9.13
N GLU A 34 -14.18 -8.83 -9.69
CA GLU A 34 -14.44 -10.08 -8.98
C GLU A 34 -13.44 -10.33 -7.84
N LYS A 35 -12.19 -9.88 -8.01
CA LYS A 35 -11.07 -10.11 -7.08
C LYS A 35 -11.18 -9.32 -5.77
N PHE A 36 -11.93 -8.22 -5.76
CA PHE A 36 -12.21 -7.48 -4.52
C PHE A 36 -13.06 -8.27 -3.51
N ASN A 37 -13.65 -9.40 -3.91
CA ASN A 37 -14.33 -10.30 -2.97
C ASN A 37 -13.37 -11.32 -2.31
N ASP A 38 -12.14 -11.45 -2.82
CA ASP A 38 -11.15 -12.41 -2.36
C ASP A 38 -10.16 -11.78 -1.35
N ILE A 39 -10.49 -10.62 -0.78
CA ILE A 39 -9.63 -9.91 0.17
C ILE A 39 -9.71 -10.58 1.56
N PRO A 40 -8.56 -10.97 2.15
CA PRO A 40 -8.52 -11.51 3.50
C PRO A 40 -9.05 -10.52 4.52
N ARG A 41 -9.79 -11.02 5.53
CA ARG A 41 -10.34 -10.19 6.60
C ARG A 41 -9.28 -9.38 7.33
N TYR A 42 -8.10 -9.94 7.58
CA TYR A 42 -7.02 -9.24 8.27
C TYR A 42 -5.83 -9.06 7.35
N LEU A 43 -5.33 -7.82 7.33
CA LEU A 43 -4.08 -7.46 6.69
C LEU A 43 -3.14 -6.83 7.73
N PHE A 44 -1.85 -7.07 7.53
CA PHE A 44 -0.79 -6.70 8.44
C PHE A 44 0.21 -5.78 7.75
N ARG A 45 0.67 -4.75 8.46
CA ARG A 45 1.74 -3.87 8.00
C ARG A 45 2.74 -3.65 9.10
N VAL A 46 3.99 -4.02 8.83
CA VAL A 46 5.12 -3.66 9.69
C VAL A 46 5.67 -2.32 9.24
N PHE A 47 5.89 -1.40 10.17
CA PHE A 47 6.44 -0.10 9.88
C PHE A 47 7.44 0.34 10.96
N THR A 48 8.35 1.23 10.58
CA THR A 48 9.32 1.85 11.50
C THR A 48 9.42 3.35 11.18
N PRO A 49 10.04 4.19 12.03
CA PRO A 49 10.31 5.59 11.72
C PRO A 49 11.10 5.82 10.42
N LYS A 50 11.76 4.78 9.89
CA LYS A 50 12.54 4.82 8.64
C LYS A 50 11.75 4.38 7.41
N SER A 51 10.48 3.98 7.57
CA SER A 51 9.61 3.65 6.44
C SER A 51 9.45 4.86 5.51
N ARG A 52 9.35 4.62 4.19
CA ARG A 52 9.18 5.69 3.20
C ARG A 52 7.80 6.34 3.24
N GLY A 53 6.76 5.55 3.51
CA GLY A 53 5.43 6.09 3.79
C GLY A 53 5.29 6.54 5.24
N GLU A 54 4.08 6.93 5.62
CA GLU A 54 3.73 7.22 7.01
C GLU A 54 2.75 6.16 7.52
N THR A 55 2.86 5.76 8.79
CA THR A 55 1.86 4.91 9.43
C THR A 55 1.78 5.28 10.91
N ASN A 56 0.58 5.61 11.38
CA ASN A 56 0.28 5.95 12.77
C ASN A 56 -1.15 5.50 13.11
N ARG A 57 -1.67 5.89 14.27
CA ARG A 57 -3.02 5.47 14.73
C ARG A 57 -4.18 6.03 13.91
N ILE A 58 -3.93 7.04 13.08
CA ILE A 58 -4.96 7.75 12.30
C ILE A 58 -4.83 7.41 10.81
N TRP A 59 -3.60 7.35 10.29
CA TRP A 59 -3.32 7.24 8.87
C TRP A 59 -2.27 6.20 8.53
N THR A 60 -2.44 5.60 7.36
CA THR A 60 -1.36 4.98 6.58
C THR A 60 -1.26 5.72 5.25
N LYS A 61 -0.07 6.25 4.92
CA LYS A 61 0.17 7.04 3.71
C LYS A 61 1.28 6.41 2.88
N SER A 62 1.10 6.37 1.56
CA SER A 62 2.18 6.14 0.60
C SER A 62 3.25 7.23 0.69
N MET A 63 4.40 7.04 0.03
CA MET A 63 5.43 8.08 -0.04
C MET A 63 4.86 9.34 -0.73
N ASP A 64 4.15 9.15 -1.83
CA ASP A 64 3.52 10.24 -2.58
C ASP A 64 2.49 10.98 -1.73
N ALA A 65 1.67 10.27 -0.95
CA ALA A 65 0.66 10.89 -0.07
C ALA A 65 1.29 11.66 1.10
N ARG A 66 2.35 11.12 1.71
CA ARG A 66 3.11 11.81 2.76
C ARG A 66 3.74 13.11 2.25
N ASP A 67 4.28 13.07 1.04
CA ASP A 67 4.99 14.20 0.43
C ASP A 67 4.03 15.19 -0.27
N GLY A 68 2.72 14.95 -0.23
CA GLY A 68 1.70 15.83 -0.82
C GLY A 68 1.68 15.82 -2.36
N ASN A 69 2.22 14.78 -2.99
CA ASN A 69 2.26 14.64 -4.44
C ASN A 69 0.84 14.43 -4.99
N GLN A 70 0.49 15.12 -6.09
CA GLN A 70 -0.84 15.03 -6.71
C GLN A 70 -1.19 13.63 -7.20
N ASN A 71 -0.19 12.85 -7.63
CA ASN A 71 -0.40 11.45 -8.02
C ASN A 71 -0.97 10.60 -6.88
N SER A 72 -0.83 11.03 -5.62
CA SER A 72 -1.39 10.34 -4.46
C SER A 72 -2.92 10.34 -4.37
N ARG A 73 -3.58 11.20 -5.15
CA ARG A 73 -5.04 11.34 -5.21
C ARG A 73 -5.64 10.77 -6.49
N VAL A 74 -4.81 10.19 -7.36
CA VAL A 74 -5.22 9.65 -8.65
C VAL A 74 -5.07 8.13 -8.60
N ASP A 75 -6.17 7.43 -8.86
CA ASP A 75 -6.15 5.98 -8.99
C ASP A 75 -5.14 5.55 -10.06
N ILE A 76 -4.31 4.55 -9.76
CA ILE A 76 -3.31 4.04 -10.70
C ILE A 76 -3.92 3.60 -12.04
N PHE A 77 -5.17 3.13 -12.07
CA PHE A 77 -5.88 2.78 -13.31
C PHE A 77 -6.31 4.00 -14.13
N ALA A 78 -6.45 5.17 -13.50
CA ALA A 78 -6.78 6.43 -14.16
C ALA A 78 -5.54 7.21 -14.64
N ARG A 79 -4.33 6.85 -14.21
CA ARG A 79 -3.09 7.50 -14.67
C ARG A 79 -2.87 7.31 -16.18
N GLU A 80 -2.46 8.38 -16.86
CA GLU A 80 -2.29 8.41 -18.32
C GLU A 80 -1.17 7.47 -18.80
N SER A 81 0.04 7.56 -18.22
CA SER A 81 1.17 6.70 -18.61
C SER A 81 1.13 5.36 -17.87
N LYS A 82 0.76 4.29 -18.59
CA LYS A 82 0.73 2.93 -18.03
C LYS A 82 2.12 2.38 -17.78
N GLU A 83 3.10 2.76 -18.58
CA GLU A 83 4.51 2.40 -18.43
C GLU A 83 5.10 3.01 -17.16
N GLN A 84 4.77 4.27 -16.86
CA GLN A 84 5.20 4.92 -15.62
C GLN A 84 4.63 4.18 -14.39
N VAL A 85 3.34 3.84 -14.42
CA VAL A 85 2.70 3.07 -13.34
C VAL A 85 3.32 1.69 -13.20
N ALA A 86 3.52 0.98 -14.30
CA ALA A 86 4.15 -0.34 -14.30
C ALA A 86 5.59 -0.29 -13.77
N GLY A 87 6.34 0.76 -14.10
CA GLY A 87 7.66 1.04 -13.55
C GLY A 87 7.64 1.33 -12.05
N MET A 88 6.69 2.13 -11.58
CA MET A 88 6.47 2.41 -10.15
C MET A 88 6.11 1.12 -9.40
N LEU A 89 5.14 0.34 -9.91
CA LEU A 89 4.73 -0.94 -9.34
C LEU A 89 5.92 -1.89 -9.22
N TYR A 90 6.68 -2.09 -10.29
CA TYR A 90 7.86 -2.97 -10.26
C TYR A 90 8.87 -2.55 -9.18
N ARG A 91 9.21 -1.26 -9.12
CA ARG A 91 10.13 -0.73 -8.10
C ARG A 91 9.58 -0.94 -6.69
N HIS A 92 8.30 -0.65 -6.48
CA HIS A 92 7.62 -0.82 -5.20
C HIS A 92 7.73 -2.27 -4.71
N LEU A 93 7.32 -3.23 -5.54
CA LEU A 93 7.30 -4.65 -5.17
C LEU A 93 8.71 -5.25 -4.96
N ARG A 94 9.74 -4.63 -5.54
CA ARG A 94 11.16 -4.99 -5.36
C ARG A 94 11.84 -4.20 -4.22
N TRP A 95 11.11 -3.32 -3.54
CA TRP A 95 11.62 -2.38 -2.53
C TRP A 95 12.81 -1.55 -3.05
N LEU A 96 12.77 -1.17 -4.33
CA LEU A 96 13.77 -0.32 -4.96
C LEU A 96 13.43 1.16 -4.75
N PRO A 97 14.44 2.03 -4.61
CA PRO A 97 14.20 3.45 -4.55
C PRO A 97 13.58 3.94 -5.87
N GLY A 98 12.65 4.89 -5.76
CA GLY A 98 12.03 5.56 -6.89
C GLY A 98 11.66 7.00 -6.54
N PRO A 99 11.45 7.84 -7.57
CA PRO A 99 11.03 9.24 -7.40
C PRO A 99 9.54 9.38 -7.03
N GLU A 100 8.73 8.36 -7.34
CA GLU A 100 7.32 8.27 -7.00
C GLU A 100 7.02 6.86 -6.49
N ASP A 101 6.07 6.79 -5.56
CA ASP A 101 5.53 5.58 -5.00
C ASP A 101 4.21 5.88 -4.29
N ASN A 102 3.11 5.63 -5.01
CA ASN A 102 1.76 5.83 -4.49
C ASN A 102 1.18 4.57 -3.81
N LEU A 103 1.98 3.54 -3.56
CA LEU A 103 1.50 2.28 -3.02
C LEU A 103 1.91 2.10 -1.57
N VAL A 104 1.13 1.29 -0.86
CA VAL A 104 1.40 0.86 0.50
C VAL A 104 1.26 -0.66 0.56
N SER A 105 2.35 -1.36 0.88
CA SER A 105 2.34 -2.80 1.11
C SER A 105 1.66 -3.19 2.43
N TRP A 106 0.86 -4.24 2.31
CA TRP A 106 0.26 -5.03 3.37
C TRP A 106 0.55 -6.51 3.10
N THR A 107 0.54 -7.35 4.13
CA THR A 107 0.62 -8.81 3.98
C THR A 107 -0.60 -9.48 4.62
N SER A 108 -1.07 -10.58 4.06
CA SER A 108 -2.05 -11.46 4.69
C SER A 108 -1.41 -12.52 5.59
N SER A 109 -0.08 -12.58 5.67
CA SER A 109 0.65 -13.57 6.46
C SER A 109 1.21 -12.94 7.73
N MET A 110 0.60 -13.27 8.87
CA MET A 110 1.14 -12.89 10.18
C MET A 110 2.56 -13.43 10.37
N LEU A 111 2.83 -14.67 9.96
CA LEU A 111 4.17 -15.26 10.05
C LEU A 111 5.21 -14.43 9.29
N PHE A 112 4.87 -13.99 8.07
CA PHE A 112 5.77 -13.12 7.30
C PHE A 112 5.99 -11.77 8.00
N ALA A 113 4.93 -11.15 8.54
CA ALA A 113 5.06 -9.91 9.30
C ALA A 113 6.01 -10.06 10.50
N LEU A 114 5.90 -11.15 11.25
CA LEU A 114 6.78 -11.46 12.38
C LEU A 114 8.23 -11.68 11.94
N VAL A 115 8.46 -12.49 10.91
CA VAL A 115 9.81 -12.69 10.35
C VAL A 115 10.40 -11.37 9.87
N TYR A 116 9.58 -10.50 9.25
CA TYR A 116 10.02 -9.21 8.75
C TYR A 116 10.40 -8.24 9.87
N ILE A 117 9.73 -8.28 11.04
CA ILE A 117 10.15 -7.53 12.24
C ILE A 117 11.60 -7.87 12.62
N PHE A 118 11.93 -9.16 12.73
CA PHE A 118 13.30 -9.59 13.05
C PHE A 118 14.29 -9.25 11.95
N HIS A 119 13.88 -9.36 10.68
CA HIS A 119 14.68 -8.92 9.55
C HIS A 119 15.04 -7.43 9.65
N LEU A 120 14.07 -6.55 9.93
CA LEU A 120 14.29 -5.10 10.06
C LEU A 120 15.26 -4.78 11.20
N ARG A 121 15.14 -5.48 12.34
CA ARG A 121 16.08 -5.35 13.46
C ARG A 121 17.50 -5.76 13.07
N ALA A 122 17.66 -6.86 12.35
CA ALA A 122 18.97 -7.38 11.93
C ALA A 122 19.58 -6.59 10.76
N ASN A 123 18.76 -5.87 9.99
CA ASN A 123 19.18 -5.14 8.81
C ASN A 123 19.99 -3.89 9.18
N THR A 124 21.21 -3.75 8.65
CA THR A 124 22.10 -2.61 8.96
C THR A 124 21.59 -1.27 8.44
N ARG A 125 20.74 -1.23 7.41
CA ARG A 125 20.14 0.00 6.88
C ARG A 125 18.98 0.48 7.76
N ASN A 126 18.18 -0.45 8.30
CA ASN A 126 17.07 -0.12 9.20
C ASN A 126 17.54 -0.13 10.66
N GLY A 127 17.80 -1.30 11.25
CA GLY A 127 18.40 -1.43 12.58
C GLY A 127 17.56 -0.82 13.71
N SER A 128 16.27 -0.55 13.47
CA SER A 128 15.35 -0.01 14.49
C SER A 128 15.31 -0.94 15.71
N ALA A 129 15.15 -0.35 16.90
CA ALA A 129 14.86 -1.12 18.10
C ALA A 129 13.47 -1.76 18.00
N PHE A 130 13.21 -2.82 18.76
CA PHE A 130 11.88 -3.46 18.74
C PHE A 130 10.77 -2.53 19.22
N ASP A 131 11.08 -1.54 20.05
CA ASP A 131 10.12 -0.48 20.43
C ASP A 131 9.74 0.44 19.26
N ASP A 132 10.66 0.62 18.30
CA ASP A 132 10.48 1.46 17.11
C ASP A 132 9.91 0.68 15.92
N ILE A 133 9.73 -0.63 16.04
CA ILE A 133 9.08 -1.45 15.01
C ILE A 133 7.66 -1.72 15.47
N SER A 134 6.69 -1.36 14.66
CA SER A 134 5.27 -1.55 14.99
C SER A 134 4.58 -2.44 13.97
N LEU A 135 3.65 -3.25 14.46
CA LEU A 135 2.73 -4.04 13.67
C LEU A 135 1.37 -3.34 13.69
N CYS A 136 0.92 -2.90 12.52
CA CYS A 136 -0.45 -2.46 12.27
C CYS A 136 -1.27 -3.63 11.73
N ILE A 137 -2.47 -3.80 12.27
CA ILE A 137 -3.44 -4.82 11.90
C ILE A 137 -4.73 -4.09 11.53
N VAL A 138 -5.29 -4.36 10.36
CA VAL A 138 -6.58 -3.80 9.93
C VAL A 138 -7.59 -4.91 9.69
N ASP A 139 -8.86 -4.67 10.04
CA ASP A 139 -9.99 -5.49 9.59
C ASP A 139 -10.51 -4.91 8.27
N THR A 140 -10.28 -5.60 7.16
CA THR A 140 -10.61 -5.13 5.81
C THR A 140 -12.12 -4.98 5.59
N THR A 141 -12.96 -5.58 6.45
CA THR A 141 -14.42 -5.43 6.37
C THR A 141 -14.91 -4.05 6.83
N GLU A 142 -14.05 -3.26 7.48
CA GLU A 142 -14.33 -1.88 7.91
C GLU A 142 -13.98 -0.83 6.83
N PHE A 143 -13.60 -1.29 5.63
CA PHE A 143 -13.22 -0.49 4.48
C PHE A 143 -14.10 -0.84 3.27
N PRO A 144 -14.27 0.09 2.30
CA PRO A 144 -14.78 -0.29 0.99
C PRO A 144 -13.94 -1.40 0.34
N LYS A 145 -14.58 -2.26 -0.43
CA LYS A 145 -13.96 -3.48 -0.98
C LYS A 145 -12.78 -3.17 -1.90
N GLU A 146 -12.82 -2.02 -2.56
CA GLU A 146 -11.88 -1.56 -3.57
C GLU A 146 -10.65 -0.86 -2.99
N VAL A 147 -10.48 -0.84 -1.66
CA VAL A 147 -9.32 -0.23 -0.99
C VAL A 147 -8.06 -1.08 -1.16
N PHE A 148 -8.21 -2.40 -1.16
CA PHE A 148 -7.10 -3.34 -1.20
C PHE A 148 -7.16 -4.17 -2.46
N ILE A 149 -5.99 -4.43 -3.04
CA ILE A 149 -5.85 -5.32 -4.20
C ILE A 149 -4.63 -6.21 -4.03
N ARG A 150 -4.71 -7.44 -4.50
CA ARG A 150 -3.59 -8.37 -4.46
C ARG A 150 -2.51 -7.93 -5.45
N ASP A 151 -1.26 -7.98 -5.01
CA ASP A 151 -0.08 -7.66 -5.82
C ASP A 151 -0.06 -8.40 -7.17
N MET A 152 -0.38 -9.70 -7.18
CA MET A 152 -0.35 -10.55 -8.37
C MET A 152 -1.41 -10.16 -9.40
N ASP A 153 -2.53 -9.61 -8.94
CA ASP A 153 -3.60 -9.13 -9.81
C ASP A 153 -3.20 -7.79 -10.45
N LEU A 154 -2.54 -6.90 -9.70
CA LEU A 154 -1.92 -5.69 -10.27
C LEU A 154 -0.77 -6.00 -11.22
N ILE A 155 0.11 -6.94 -10.88
CA ILE A 155 1.18 -7.38 -11.77
C ILE A 155 0.57 -7.79 -13.11
N ARG A 156 -0.46 -8.65 -13.10
CA ARG A 156 -1.14 -9.12 -14.32
C ARG A 156 -1.73 -7.97 -15.15
N ALA A 157 -2.37 -7.00 -14.50
CA ALA A 157 -2.94 -5.83 -15.18
C ALA A 157 -1.89 -4.96 -15.89
N TYR A 158 -0.65 -4.95 -15.41
CA TYR A 158 0.42 -4.09 -15.93
C TYR A 158 1.56 -4.82 -16.67
N LEU A 159 1.46 -6.14 -16.87
CA LEU A 159 2.52 -6.96 -17.52
C LEU A 159 2.95 -6.41 -18.88
N GLN A 160 1.99 -5.98 -19.70
CA GLN A 160 2.27 -5.52 -21.07
C GLN A 160 3.07 -4.22 -21.14
N TYR A 161 3.16 -3.47 -20.03
CA TYR A 161 3.80 -2.16 -19.97
C TYR A 161 5.18 -2.19 -19.30
N ASN A 162 5.60 -3.32 -18.75
CA ASN A 162 6.92 -3.47 -18.14
C ASN A 162 7.40 -4.93 -18.18
N ALA A 163 8.40 -5.22 -19.01
CA ALA A 163 8.97 -6.56 -19.15
C ALA A 163 9.56 -7.12 -17.84
N ASP A 164 10.04 -6.27 -16.93
CA ASP A 164 10.58 -6.73 -15.64
C ASP A 164 9.48 -7.30 -14.72
N LEU A 165 8.22 -6.89 -14.91
CA LEU A 165 7.08 -7.47 -14.18
C LEU A 165 6.83 -8.94 -14.58
N GLU A 166 7.18 -9.35 -15.80
CA GLU A 166 7.02 -10.75 -16.23
C GLU A 166 7.99 -11.69 -15.49
N GLY A 167 9.26 -11.30 -15.39
CA GLY A 167 10.24 -12.01 -14.57
C GLY A 167 9.83 -12.05 -13.10
N PHE A 168 9.30 -10.93 -12.60
CA PHE A 168 8.83 -10.83 -11.22
C PHE A 168 7.59 -11.68 -10.92
N LYS A 169 6.62 -11.71 -11.85
CA LYS A 169 5.45 -12.60 -11.79
C LYS A 169 5.90 -14.06 -11.72
N SER A 170 6.86 -14.45 -12.55
CA SER A 170 7.37 -15.81 -12.59
C SER A 170 8.01 -16.22 -11.27
N LEU A 171 8.77 -15.30 -10.65
CA LEU A 171 9.34 -15.50 -9.32
C LEU A 171 8.25 -15.69 -8.25
N ARG A 172 7.25 -14.79 -8.19
CA ARG A 172 6.15 -14.83 -7.22
C ARG A 172 5.11 -15.93 -7.47
N SER A 173 5.13 -16.57 -8.64
CA SER A 173 4.24 -17.71 -8.94
C SER A 173 4.77 -19.02 -8.38
N ARG A 174 5.98 -19.04 -7.82
CA ARG A 174 6.53 -20.20 -7.13
C ARG A 174 6.16 -20.14 -5.64
N ASP A 175 5.69 -21.26 -5.10
CA ASP A 175 5.14 -21.34 -3.73
C ASP A 175 6.12 -20.90 -2.63
N ASP A 176 7.43 -20.95 -2.91
CA ASP A 176 8.51 -20.56 -2.00
C ASP A 176 8.71 -19.03 -1.87
N TYR A 177 8.16 -18.23 -2.79
CA TYR A 177 8.43 -16.78 -2.85
C TYR A 177 7.19 -15.89 -2.68
N TYR A 178 5.99 -16.46 -2.56
CA TYR A 178 4.77 -15.69 -2.38
C TYR A 178 4.40 -15.52 -0.90
N PHE A 179 4.43 -14.28 -0.40
CA PHE A 179 4.14 -13.96 1.00
C PHE A 179 2.82 -13.21 1.21
N GLY A 180 1.90 -13.28 0.25
CA GLY A 180 0.54 -12.74 0.40
C GLY A 180 0.49 -11.22 0.44
N GLU A 181 1.18 -10.54 -0.48
CA GLU A 181 1.18 -9.06 -0.52
C GLU A 181 -0.13 -8.50 -1.09
N TYR A 182 -0.66 -7.49 -0.41
CA TYR A 182 -1.79 -6.67 -0.84
C TYR A 182 -1.35 -5.21 -0.84
N LEU A 183 -1.96 -4.40 -1.69
CA LEU A 183 -1.63 -3.01 -1.87
C LEU A 183 -2.86 -2.14 -1.60
N SER A 184 -2.66 -1.04 -0.89
CA SER A 184 -3.54 0.13 -0.94
C SER A 184 -2.80 1.28 -1.64
N GLN A 185 -3.52 2.34 -2.03
CA GLN A 185 -2.93 3.50 -2.69
C GLN A 185 -3.24 4.80 -1.96
N GLY A 186 -2.39 5.81 -2.14
CA GLY A 186 -2.60 7.14 -1.56
C GLY A 186 -2.53 7.16 -0.03
N ALA A 187 -3.43 7.95 0.56
CA ALA A 187 -3.69 7.96 1.99
C ALA A 187 -4.87 7.04 2.32
N LEU A 188 -4.74 6.31 3.43
CA LEU A 188 -5.78 5.47 4.00
C LEU A 188 -5.96 5.82 5.47
N LYS A 189 -7.15 6.29 5.84
CA LYS A 189 -7.54 6.57 7.22
C LYS A 189 -7.84 5.25 7.91
N ILE A 190 -7.10 4.96 8.96
CA ILE A 190 -7.17 3.72 9.73
C ILE A 190 -7.58 3.95 11.19
N GLU A 191 -7.89 5.21 11.55
CA GLU A 191 -8.46 5.58 12.83
C GLU A 191 -9.65 4.70 13.17
N ASP A 192 -9.66 4.14 14.38
CA ASP A 192 -10.66 3.21 14.91
C ASP A 192 -10.86 1.89 14.13
N LYS A 193 -10.13 1.67 13.03
CA LYS A 193 -10.19 0.48 12.17
C LYS A 193 -8.92 -0.37 12.22
N CYS A 194 -8.02 -0.06 13.16
CA CYS A 194 -6.75 -0.74 13.30
C CYS A 194 -6.34 -1.03 14.74
N GLY A 195 -5.58 -2.12 14.90
CA GLY A 195 -4.77 -2.38 16.07
C GLY A 195 -3.30 -2.10 15.76
N ILE A 196 -2.63 -1.30 16.60
CA ILE A 196 -1.19 -1.06 16.50
C ILE A 196 -0.50 -1.48 17.80
N VAL A 197 0.54 -2.31 17.66
CA VAL A 197 1.35 -2.84 18.77
C VAL A 197 2.83 -2.79 18.40
N SER A 198 3.72 -2.49 19.35
CA SER A 198 5.17 -2.54 19.12
C SER A 198 5.65 -3.99 19.06
N ALA A 199 6.75 -4.23 18.35
CA ALA A 199 7.38 -5.54 18.31
C ALA A 199 7.85 -5.98 19.71
N GLN A 200 8.32 -5.04 20.54
CA GLN A 200 8.70 -5.35 21.91
C GLN A 200 7.50 -5.89 22.72
N ALA A 201 6.33 -5.25 22.63
CA ALA A 201 5.13 -5.71 23.31
C ALA A 201 4.62 -7.08 22.80
N ILE A 202 4.88 -7.41 21.52
CA ILE A 202 4.61 -8.75 20.98
C ILE A 202 5.54 -9.78 21.63
N ILE A 203 6.85 -9.49 21.67
CA ILE A 203 7.88 -10.36 22.27
C ILE A 203 7.60 -10.60 23.76
N ASP A 204 7.33 -9.53 24.51
CA ASP A 204 7.07 -9.60 25.95
C ASP A 204 5.84 -10.46 26.30
N ARG A 205 4.94 -10.66 25.34
CA ARG A 205 3.72 -11.47 25.48
C ARG A 205 3.89 -12.91 24.99
N GLY A 206 5.11 -13.33 24.68
CA GLY A 206 5.44 -14.72 24.41
C GLY A 206 5.54 -15.09 22.94
N LEU A 207 5.96 -14.15 22.09
CA LEU A 207 6.49 -14.49 20.77
C LEU A 207 7.89 -15.09 20.87
#